data_AF-A0A358M7N4-F1
#
_entry.id   AF-A0A358M7N4-F1
#
_cell.length_a   1.000
_cell.length_b   1.000
_cell.length_c   1.000
_cell.angle_alpha   90.00
_cell.angle_beta   90.00
_cell.angle_gamma   90.00
#
_symmetry.space_group_name_H-M   'P 1'
#
loop_
_entity.id
_entity.type
_entity.pdbx_description
1 polymer ?
#
loop_
_entity_poly.entity_id
_entity_poly.type
_entity_poly.pdbx_seq_one_letter_code
_entity_poly.pdbx_strand_id
1 'polypeptide(L)'
;MKSDYEKAIQKYFTACIILGVVLILLWNIAYFTMRSYIGAVISFFALLLIIKFAIRMIANKTLCPVLFEKLDAFAFQKIINDKRFIAPVTYRIGAAIFTGDYQTVVNIAVSQMRKKKCSIKVKSFCLSILARAYFELRDFEKLRALLAKYEEYKEQYPSKSFLRTTDSVWRYYQYFLDQNYEACKAVCRERDAAHNPKAWGAKIQKLQNDFLYAVACYENRETDAAKESFEHVISYAPRMNVASISQKYVEAIDQNRSPLLSDTEVLPDDSYQMHDARTAAKIRRYGIIKRIVIIIVVVLIALTYYIDKREKDEIRSFEVKLNDALAEKYGEAVWIDHFGLEKGEVYVASLCLAKNGDELDLVEVVSSDRDVTFDVLTVVEDIEINSYYCTEGPFNDYYIGYEISSKEPAAEPLYYLSEFDYNNNTYWFYIDYIEIIPKN
;
A
#
# COMPACT_ATOMS: atom_id res chain seq x y z
N MET A 1 11.90 -9.16 -35.78
CA MET A 1 12.29 -8.20 -34.72
C MET A 1 11.03 -7.80 -33.95
N LYS A 2 10.97 -7.97 -32.62
CA LYS A 2 9.75 -7.66 -31.83
C LYS A 2 9.36 -6.19 -31.95
N SER A 3 8.06 -5.91 -32.06
CA SER A 3 7.54 -4.53 -32.09
C SER A 3 7.78 -3.82 -30.75
N ASP A 4 7.77 -2.49 -30.75
CA ASP A 4 8.02 -1.70 -29.54
C ASP A 4 6.97 -1.95 -28.44
N TYR A 5 5.73 -2.22 -28.84
CA TYR A 5 4.65 -2.68 -27.98
C TYR A 5 4.98 -4.02 -27.29
N GLU A 6 5.42 -5.03 -28.06
CA GLU A 6 5.74 -6.37 -27.52
C GLU A 6 6.89 -6.32 -26.52
N LYS A 7 7.94 -5.53 -26.83
CA LYS A 7 9.08 -5.34 -25.94
C LYS A 7 8.67 -4.68 -24.62
N ALA A 8 7.84 -3.65 -24.67
CA ALA A 8 7.38 -2.94 -23.47
C ALA A 8 6.54 -3.86 -22.57
N ILE A 9 5.61 -4.61 -23.15
CA ILE A 9 4.79 -5.57 -22.41
C ILE A 9 5.62 -6.69 -21.81
N GLN A 10 6.57 -7.26 -22.56
CA GLN A 10 7.45 -8.29 -22.04
C GLN A 10 8.24 -7.79 -20.83
N LYS A 11 8.83 -6.58 -20.92
CA LYS A 11 9.56 -5.96 -19.80
C LYS A 11 8.66 -5.74 -18.58
N TYR A 12 7.43 -5.26 -18.79
CA TYR A 12 6.46 -5.07 -17.71
C TYR A 12 6.17 -6.38 -16.98
N PHE A 13 5.87 -7.46 -17.71
CA PHE A 13 5.56 -8.75 -17.10
C PHE A 13 6.77 -9.39 -16.43
N THR A 14 7.95 -9.35 -17.06
CA THR A 14 9.18 -9.85 -16.44
C THR A 14 9.47 -9.13 -15.12
N ALA A 15 9.36 -7.79 -15.09
CA ALA A 15 9.56 -7.03 -13.85
C ALA A 15 8.50 -7.34 -12.79
N CYS A 16 7.23 -7.56 -13.17
CA CYS A 16 6.19 -7.98 -12.24
C CYS A 16 6.44 -9.39 -11.66
N ILE A 17 6.95 -10.32 -12.47
CA ILE A 17 7.32 -11.67 -12.01
C ILE A 17 8.47 -11.59 -11.01
N ILE A 18 9.53 -10.84 -11.33
CA ILE A 18 10.67 -10.62 -10.43
C ILE A 18 10.19 -10.02 -9.10
N LEU A 19 9.33 -9.00 -9.16
CA LEU A 19 8.73 -8.40 -7.96
C LEU A 19 7.97 -9.45 -7.14
N GLY A 20 7.15 -10.29 -7.78
CA GLY A 20 6.43 -11.37 -7.11
C GLY A 20 7.35 -12.33 -6.37
N VAL A 21 8.43 -12.78 -7.01
CA VAL A 21 9.43 -13.68 -6.39
C VAL A 21 10.09 -13.02 -5.18
N VAL A 22 10.52 -11.76 -5.30
CA VAL A 22 11.16 -11.02 -4.20
C VAL A 22 10.21 -10.88 -3.00
N LEU A 23 8.94 -10.58 -3.23
CA LEU A 23 7.96 -10.41 -2.15
C LEU A 23 7.64 -11.71 -1.42
N ILE A 24 7.60 -12.85 -2.14
CA ILE A 24 7.44 -14.17 -1.52
C ILE A 24 8.64 -14.47 -0.61
N LEU A 25 9.87 -14.20 -1.08
CA LEU A 25 11.07 -14.40 -0.27
C LEU A 25 11.07 -13.51 0.98
N LEU A 26 10.75 -12.22 0.84
CA LEU A 26 10.67 -11.29 1.96
C LEU A 26 9.61 -11.68 2.98
N TRP A 27 8.46 -12.17 2.52
CA TRP A 27 7.41 -12.66 3.42
C TRP A 27 7.86 -13.88 4.23
N ASN A 28 8.53 -14.85 3.59
CA ASN A 28 9.07 -16.02 4.28
C ASN A 28 10.10 -15.60 5.34
N ILE A 29 11.03 -14.70 4.99
CA ILE A 29 12.02 -14.18 5.95
C ILE A 29 11.32 -13.53 7.15
N ALA A 30 10.35 -12.64 6.90
CA ALA A 30 9.61 -11.97 7.96
C ALA A 30 8.87 -12.96 8.87
N TYR A 31 8.26 -14.01 8.31
CA TYR A 31 7.60 -15.07 9.07
C TYR A 31 8.58 -15.79 10.01
N PHE A 32 9.72 -16.24 9.49
CA PHE A 32 10.71 -16.97 10.28
C PHE A 32 11.40 -16.10 11.35
N THR A 33 11.61 -14.81 11.07
CA THR A 33 12.26 -13.90 12.02
C THR A 33 11.33 -13.46 13.15
N MET A 34 10.06 -13.15 12.87
CA MET A 34 9.16 -12.63 13.90
C MET A 34 8.66 -13.71 14.86
N ARG A 35 8.68 -15.00 14.47
CA ARG A 35 8.10 -16.14 15.20
C ARG A 35 6.68 -15.86 15.77
N SER A 36 5.99 -14.88 15.18
CA SER A 36 4.71 -14.36 15.66
C SER A 36 3.74 -14.39 14.50
N TYR A 37 2.62 -15.09 14.70
CA TYR A 37 1.55 -15.15 13.73
C TYR A 37 0.97 -13.76 13.44
N ILE A 38 0.81 -12.93 14.47
CA ILE A 38 0.32 -11.55 14.33
C ILE A 38 1.30 -10.71 13.52
N GLY A 39 2.62 -10.82 13.79
CA GLY A 39 3.66 -10.15 13.01
C GLY A 39 3.66 -10.59 11.53
N ALA A 40 3.47 -11.87 11.27
CA ALA A 40 3.36 -12.42 9.91
C ALA A 40 2.15 -11.87 9.14
N VAL A 41 1.00 -11.74 9.80
CA VAL A 41 -0.20 -11.14 9.20
C VAL A 41 0.06 -9.66 8.88
N ILE A 42 0.60 -8.88 9.82
CA ILE A 42 0.90 -7.46 9.61
C ILE A 42 1.90 -7.26 8.46
N SER A 43 2.97 -8.07 8.41
CA SER A 43 3.99 -7.98 7.35
C SER A 43 3.40 -8.29 5.96
N PHE A 44 2.49 -9.26 5.85
CA PHE A 44 1.78 -9.55 4.61
C PHE A 44 0.99 -8.33 4.08
N PHE A 45 0.33 -7.56 4.96
CA PHE A 45 -0.36 -6.34 4.56
C PHE A 45 0.57 -5.21 4.11
N ALA A 46 1.70 -5.04 4.80
CA ALA A 46 2.72 -4.08 4.39
C ALA A 46 3.20 -4.40 2.97
N LEU A 47 3.42 -5.68 2.65
CA LEU A 47 3.79 -6.14 1.31
C LEU A 47 2.70 -5.84 0.26
N LEU A 48 1.41 -6.02 0.59
CA LEU A 48 0.31 -5.69 -0.33
C LEU A 48 0.27 -4.19 -0.72
N LEU A 49 0.60 -3.30 0.22
CA LEU A 49 0.69 -1.86 -0.07
C LEU A 49 1.86 -1.55 -1.00
N ILE A 50 3.03 -2.18 -0.75
CA ILE A 50 4.23 -2.05 -1.59
C ILE A 50 3.95 -2.55 -3.00
N ILE A 51 3.25 -3.69 -3.17
CA ILE A 51 2.88 -4.25 -4.48
C ILE A 51 2.17 -3.22 -5.35
N LYS A 52 1.14 -2.55 -4.81
CA LYS A 52 0.35 -1.59 -5.59
C LYS A 52 1.21 -0.42 -6.08
N PHE A 53 2.10 0.08 -5.23
CA PHE A 53 3.01 1.16 -5.59
C PHE A 53 4.06 0.70 -6.61
N ALA A 54 4.68 -0.45 -6.37
CA ALA A 54 5.71 -1.03 -7.22
C ALA A 54 5.18 -1.36 -8.63
N ILE A 55 4.01 -2.00 -8.74
CA ILE A 55 3.37 -2.27 -10.05
C ILE A 55 3.14 -0.99 -10.83
N ARG A 56 2.68 0.08 -10.16
CA ARG A 56 2.48 1.39 -10.81
C ARG A 56 3.80 1.98 -11.29
N MET A 57 4.86 1.90 -10.48
CA MET A 57 6.18 2.36 -10.90
C MET A 57 6.73 1.56 -12.08
N ILE A 58 6.59 0.22 -12.05
CA ILE A 58 7.01 -0.65 -13.13
C ILE A 58 6.25 -0.29 -14.42
N ALA A 59 4.93 -0.12 -14.36
CA ALA A 59 4.13 0.32 -15.51
C ALA A 59 4.64 1.67 -16.05
N ASN A 60 4.87 2.66 -15.19
CA ASN A 60 5.41 3.96 -15.58
C ASN A 60 6.80 3.85 -16.21
N LYS A 61 7.69 2.99 -15.72
CA LYS A 61 9.07 2.86 -16.25
C LYS A 61 9.14 2.02 -17.52
N THR A 62 8.18 1.12 -17.76
CA THR A 62 8.24 0.17 -18.88
C THR A 62 7.30 0.52 -20.03
N LEU A 63 6.10 1.05 -19.73
CA LEU A 63 5.05 1.29 -20.72
C LEU A 63 5.04 2.74 -21.19
N CYS A 64 5.06 3.71 -20.27
CA CYS A 64 5.00 5.14 -20.58
C CYS A 64 6.11 5.62 -21.54
N PRO A 65 7.35 5.11 -21.52
CA PRO A 65 8.38 5.57 -22.47
C PRO A 65 7.98 5.40 -23.95
N VAL A 66 7.10 4.45 -24.29
CA VAL A 66 6.59 4.31 -25.66
C VAL A 66 5.84 5.58 -26.10
N LEU A 67 5.06 6.17 -25.19
CA LEU A 67 4.34 7.41 -25.47
C LEU A 67 5.24 8.64 -25.28
N PHE A 68 5.92 8.76 -24.14
CA PHE A 68 6.59 10.00 -23.74
C PHE A 68 8.01 10.17 -24.31
N GLU A 69 8.70 9.08 -24.64
CA GLU A 69 10.07 9.14 -25.18
C GLU A 69 10.15 8.84 -26.67
N LYS A 70 9.38 7.85 -27.12
CA LYS A 70 9.34 7.42 -28.52
C LYS A 70 8.27 8.11 -29.35
N LEU A 71 7.32 8.82 -28.70
CA LEU A 71 6.22 9.52 -29.36
C LEU A 71 5.43 8.61 -30.31
N ASP A 72 5.12 7.39 -29.85
CA ASP A 72 4.35 6.39 -30.59
C ASP A 72 2.99 6.13 -29.92
N ALA A 73 2.00 6.95 -30.29
CA ALA A 73 0.67 6.87 -29.72
C ALA A 73 -0.04 5.57 -30.09
N PHE A 74 0.14 5.09 -31.32
CA PHE A 74 -0.49 3.86 -31.81
C PHE A 74 0.06 2.60 -31.12
N ALA A 75 1.37 2.51 -30.90
CA ALA A 75 1.95 1.43 -30.11
C ALA A 75 1.47 1.51 -28.65
N PHE A 76 1.40 2.70 -28.06
CA PHE A 76 0.90 2.88 -26.70
C PHE A 76 -0.60 2.51 -26.57
N GLN A 77 -1.41 2.84 -27.57
CA GLN A 77 -2.82 2.43 -27.64
C GLN A 77 -2.97 0.90 -27.63
N LYS A 78 -2.08 0.18 -28.35
CA LYS A 78 -2.04 -1.30 -28.30
C LYS A 78 -1.64 -1.81 -26.91
N ILE A 79 -0.72 -1.13 -26.22
CA ILE A 79 -0.32 -1.50 -24.84
C ILE A 79 -1.50 -1.41 -23.87
N ILE A 80 -2.22 -0.28 -23.87
CA ILE A 80 -3.30 -0.04 -22.89
C ILE A 80 -4.53 -0.92 -23.12
N ASN A 81 -4.68 -1.43 -24.34
CA ASN A 81 -5.75 -2.34 -24.75
C ASN A 81 -5.34 -3.82 -24.68
N ASP A 82 -4.12 -4.14 -24.22
CA ASP A 82 -3.71 -5.54 -24.03
C ASP A 82 -4.55 -6.21 -22.93
N LYS A 83 -5.18 -7.35 -23.28
CA LYS A 83 -6.06 -8.13 -22.39
C LYS A 83 -5.43 -8.52 -21.04
N ARG A 84 -4.10 -8.53 -20.94
CA ARG A 84 -3.38 -8.90 -19.72
C ARG A 84 -3.22 -7.71 -18.77
N PHE A 85 -3.38 -6.48 -19.24
CA PHE A 85 -3.16 -5.25 -18.50
C PHE A 85 -4.45 -4.45 -18.32
N ILE A 86 -4.75 -4.03 -17.08
CA ILE A 86 -5.88 -3.14 -16.80
C ILE A 86 -5.33 -1.70 -16.74
N ALA A 87 -5.39 -1.00 -17.87
CA ALA A 87 -4.85 0.35 -17.96
C ALA A 87 -5.59 1.36 -17.07
N PRO A 88 -4.88 2.20 -16.29
CA PRO A 88 -5.46 3.34 -15.60
C PRO A 88 -6.19 4.28 -16.56
N VAL A 89 -7.23 4.95 -16.05
CA VAL A 89 -8.03 5.92 -16.83
C VAL A 89 -7.14 6.99 -17.48
N THR A 90 -6.13 7.49 -16.75
CA THR A 90 -5.19 8.50 -17.26
C THR A 90 -4.38 8.02 -18.46
N TYR A 91 -4.09 6.72 -18.55
CA TYR A 91 -3.42 6.15 -19.73
C TYR A 91 -4.38 6.02 -20.90
N ARG A 92 -5.63 5.62 -20.62
CA ARG A 92 -6.69 5.49 -21.65
C ARG A 92 -6.98 6.82 -22.33
N ILE A 93 -7.23 7.86 -21.54
CA ILE A 93 -7.47 9.20 -22.07
C ILE A 93 -6.23 9.77 -22.77
N GLY A 94 -5.03 9.50 -22.24
CA GLY A 94 -3.77 9.87 -22.87
C GLY A 94 -3.60 9.23 -24.25
N ALA A 95 -3.77 7.91 -24.34
CA ALA A 95 -3.64 7.22 -25.62
C ALA A 95 -4.70 7.70 -26.64
N ALA A 96 -5.94 7.92 -26.20
CA ALA A 96 -7.00 8.44 -27.05
C ALA A 96 -6.69 9.84 -27.61
N ILE A 97 -6.26 10.80 -26.76
CA ILE A 97 -5.93 12.16 -27.24
C ILE A 97 -4.75 12.14 -28.21
N PHE A 98 -3.73 11.30 -27.97
CA PHE A 98 -2.56 11.24 -28.84
C PHE A 98 -2.77 10.41 -30.11
N THR A 99 -3.87 9.66 -30.22
CA THR A 99 -4.29 8.95 -31.44
C THR A 99 -5.42 9.66 -32.20
N GLY A 100 -5.99 10.73 -31.65
CA GLY A 100 -7.08 11.48 -32.27
C GLY A 100 -8.47 10.89 -32.02
N ASP A 101 -8.62 9.92 -31.11
CA ASP A 101 -9.93 9.39 -30.69
C ASP A 101 -10.61 10.35 -29.70
N TYR A 102 -11.06 11.50 -30.22
CA TYR A 102 -11.69 12.55 -29.41
C TYR A 102 -13.00 12.10 -28.77
N GLN A 103 -13.74 11.18 -29.38
CA GLN A 103 -14.96 10.63 -28.80
C GLN A 103 -14.67 9.90 -27.48
N THR A 104 -13.67 9.02 -27.46
CA THR A 104 -13.22 8.37 -26.23
C THR A 104 -12.71 9.40 -25.20
N VAL A 105 -12.00 10.43 -25.64
CA VAL A 105 -11.53 11.52 -24.76
C VAL A 105 -12.71 12.20 -24.06
N VAL A 106 -13.70 12.65 -24.82
CA VAL A 106 -14.88 13.36 -24.30
C VAL A 106 -15.67 12.46 -23.35
N ASN A 107 -15.94 11.21 -23.75
CA ASN A 107 -16.67 10.25 -22.93
C ASN A 107 -15.99 10.01 -21.58
N ILE A 108 -14.67 9.76 -21.59
CA ILE A 108 -13.91 9.52 -20.36
C ILE A 108 -13.86 10.78 -19.49
N ALA A 109 -13.52 11.94 -20.05
CA ALA A 109 -13.33 13.18 -19.30
C ALA A 109 -14.64 13.65 -18.64
N VAL A 110 -15.73 13.70 -19.40
CA VAL A 110 -17.05 14.11 -18.90
C VAL A 110 -17.53 13.16 -17.81
N SER A 111 -17.39 11.84 -18.02
CA SER A 111 -17.72 10.83 -17.00
C SER A 111 -16.94 11.03 -15.69
N GLN A 112 -15.63 11.30 -15.77
CA GLN A 112 -14.82 11.55 -14.57
C GLN A 112 -15.19 12.86 -13.87
N MET A 113 -15.55 13.91 -14.63
CA MET A 113 -15.96 15.19 -14.06
C MET A 113 -17.34 15.12 -13.36
N ARG A 114 -18.26 14.27 -13.86
CA ARG A 114 -19.59 14.04 -13.25
C ARG A 114 -19.55 13.23 -11.94
N LYS A 115 -18.45 12.53 -11.63
CA LYS A 115 -18.33 11.75 -10.40
C LYS A 115 -18.35 12.63 -9.15
N LYS A 116 -19.28 12.33 -8.23
CA LYS A 116 -19.46 13.05 -6.95
C LYS A 116 -18.18 13.14 -6.10
N LYS A 117 -17.37 12.06 -6.06
CA LYS A 117 -16.13 11.97 -5.27
C LYS A 117 -14.86 12.14 -6.13
N CYS A 118 -14.88 13.02 -7.13
CA CYS A 118 -13.71 13.30 -7.97
C CYS A 118 -12.88 14.46 -7.41
N SER A 119 -11.56 14.29 -7.29
CA SER A 119 -10.68 15.35 -6.80
C SER A 119 -10.57 16.49 -7.80
N ILE A 120 -10.40 17.72 -7.30
CA ILE A 120 -10.22 18.91 -8.16
C ILE A 120 -9.03 18.78 -9.11
N LYS A 121 -7.96 18.07 -8.70
CA LYS A 121 -6.80 17.79 -9.55
C LYS A 121 -7.18 16.94 -10.78
N VAL A 122 -8.04 15.93 -10.59
CA VAL A 122 -8.53 15.10 -11.69
C VAL A 122 -9.51 15.88 -12.58
N LYS A 123 -10.40 16.68 -11.98
CA LYS A 123 -11.32 17.55 -12.73
C LYS A 123 -10.57 18.55 -13.61
N SER A 124 -9.55 19.22 -13.04
CA SER A 124 -8.67 20.14 -13.76
C SER A 124 -7.92 19.45 -14.90
N PHE A 125 -7.35 18.26 -14.67
CA PHE A 125 -6.74 17.47 -15.73
C PHE A 125 -7.71 17.13 -16.88
N CYS A 126 -8.94 16.69 -16.55
CA CYS A 126 -9.97 16.39 -17.54
C CYS A 126 -10.35 17.65 -18.34
N LEU A 127 -10.45 18.79 -17.66
CA LEU A 127 -10.75 20.09 -18.27
C LEU A 127 -9.67 20.48 -19.29
N SER A 128 -8.39 20.34 -18.94
CA SER A 128 -7.28 20.64 -19.86
C SER A 128 -7.23 19.70 -21.07
N ILE A 129 -7.55 18.42 -20.88
CA ILE A 129 -7.60 17.47 -21.99
C ILE A 129 -8.80 17.75 -22.92
N LEU A 130 -9.96 18.11 -22.37
CA LEU A 130 -11.11 18.54 -23.18
C LEU A 130 -10.82 19.83 -23.95
N ALA A 131 -10.17 20.81 -23.32
CA ALA A 131 -9.78 22.06 -23.99
C ALA A 131 -8.86 21.79 -25.18
N ARG A 132 -7.89 20.88 -25.02
CA ARG A 132 -7.06 20.43 -26.14
C ARG A 132 -7.88 19.76 -27.24
N ALA A 133 -8.76 18.83 -26.88
CA ALA A 133 -9.59 18.12 -27.86
C ALA A 133 -10.45 19.09 -28.68
N TYR A 134 -11.16 20.01 -28.02
CA TYR A 134 -12.00 20.99 -28.70
C TYR A 134 -11.20 22.03 -29.49
N PHE A 135 -9.99 22.39 -29.02
CA PHE A 135 -9.09 23.22 -29.82
C PHE A 135 -8.66 22.53 -31.11
N GLU A 136 -8.24 21.26 -31.04
CA GLU A 136 -7.82 20.47 -32.22
C GLU A 136 -9.00 20.16 -33.17
N LEU A 137 -10.22 20.08 -32.64
CA LEU A 137 -11.47 19.97 -33.40
C LEU A 137 -12.01 21.33 -33.91
N ARG A 138 -11.39 22.45 -33.55
CA ARG A 138 -11.89 23.82 -33.80
C ARG A 138 -13.30 24.12 -33.25
N ASP A 139 -13.73 23.37 -32.22
CA ASP A 139 -14.98 23.65 -31.49
C ASP A 139 -14.75 24.77 -30.46
N PHE A 140 -14.64 25.99 -30.96
CA PHE A 140 -14.28 27.17 -30.16
C PHE A 140 -15.39 27.61 -29.20
N GLU A 141 -16.65 27.24 -29.48
CA GLU A 141 -17.76 27.47 -28.55
C GLU A 141 -17.58 26.62 -27.28
N LYS A 142 -17.33 25.33 -27.43
CA LYS A 142 -17.04 24.47 -26.26
C LYS A 142 -15.73 24.86 -25.58
N LEU A 143 -14.70 25.28 -26.33
CA LEU A 143 -13.46 25.79 -25.73
C LEU A 143 -13.70 27.02 -24.85
N ARG A 144 -14.52 27.99 -25.31
CA ARG A 144 -14.89 29.18 -24.54
C ARG A 144 -15.64 28.81 -23.25
N ALA A 145 -16.56 27.84 -23.32
CA ALA A 145 -17.26 27.34 -22.14
C ALA A 145 -16.30 26.68 -21.13
N LEU A 146 -15.28 25.95 -21.59
CA LEU A 146 -14.28 25.35 -20.70
C LEU A 146 -13.35 26.38 -20.04
N LEU A 147 -13.02 27.48 -20.74
CA LEU A 147 -12.26 28.59 -20.16
C LEU A 147 -13.03 29.25 -19.00
N ALA A 148 -14.31 29.56 -19.19
CA ALA A 148 -15.16 30.10 -18.12
C ALA A 148 -15.19 29.16 -16.90
N LYS A 149 -15.32 27.85 -17.14
CA LYS A 149 -15.29 26.83 -16.08
C LYS A 149 -13.93 26.70 -15.39
N TYR A 150 -12.83 26.94 -16.11
CA TYR A 150 -11.50 26.95 -15.52
C TYR A 150 -11.33 28.13 -14.56
N GLU A 151 -11.80 29.32 -14.94
CA GLU A 151 -11.78 30.50 -14.07
C GLU A 151 -12.69 30.30 -12.84
N GLU A 152 -13.88 29.73 -12.99
CA GLU A 152 -14.74 29.34 -11.86
C GLU A 152 -13.99 28.44 -10.86
N TYR A 153 -13.25 27.44 -11.35
CA TYR A 153 -12.43 26.58 -10.48
C TYR A 153 -11.30 27.33 -9.80
N LYS A 154 -10.66 28.28 -10.47
CA LYS A 154 -9.57 29.08 -9.91
C LYS A 154 -10.07 30.01 -8.81
N GLU A 155 -11.27 30.57 -8.98
CA GLU A 155 -11.96 31.38 -7.97
C GLU A 155 -12.44 30.52 -6.78
N GLN A 156 -13.05 29.37 -7.05
CA GLN A 156 -13.57 28.48 -6.02
C GLN A 156 -12.45 27.83 -5.17
N TYR A 157 -11.26 27.64 -5.77
CA TYR A 157 -10.14 26.96 -5.12
C TYR A 157 -8.85 27.81 -5.11
N PRO A 158 -8.84 28.98 -4.45
CA PRO A 158 -7.76 29.96 -4.55
C PRO A 158 -6.44 29.48 -3.93
N SER A 159 -6.50 28.50 -3.01
CA SER A 159 -5.34 27.86 -2.38
C SER A 159 -4.66 26.78 -3.25
N LYS A 160 -5.18 26.47 -4.44
CA LYS A 160 -4.64 25.42 -5.31
C LYS A 160 -3.68 26.02 -6.34
N SER A 161 -2.38 25.98 -6.03
CA SER A 161 -1.32 26.53 -6.88
C SER A 161 -1.31 26.00 -8.33
N PHE A 162 -1.70 24.74 -8.55
CA PHE A 162 -1.74 24.15 -9.90
C PHE A 162 -2.80 24.77 -10.83
N LEU A 163 -3.74 25.57 -10.30
CA LEU A 163 -4.71 26.36 -11.09
C LEU A 163 -4.21 27.78 -11.38
N ARG A 164 -3.05 28.17 -10.84
CA ARG A 164 -2.52 29.54 -10.88
C ARG A 164 -1.13 29.63 -11.51
N THR A 165 -0.70 28.60 -12.23
CA THR A 165 0.61 28.60 -12.89
C THR A 165 0.65 29.67 -13.98
N THR A 166 1.68 30.52 -13.97
CA THR A 166 1.92 31.60 -14.96
C THR A 166 2.10 31.07 -16.39
N ASP A 167 2.61 29.85 -16.51
CA ASP A 167 2.99 29.21 -17.79
C ASP A 167 1.87 28.31 -18.34
N SER A 168 0.63 28.65 -17.99
CA SER A 168 -0.54 27.83 -18.28
C SER A 168 -0.93 27.89 -19.76
N VAL A 169 -1.20 26.73 -20.35
CA VAL A 169 -1.81 26.61 -21.70
C VAL A 169 -3.15 27.34 -21.81
N TRP A 170 -3.83 27.59 -20.69
CA TRP A 170 -5.08 28.33 -20.66
C TRP A 170 -4.91 29.79 -21.14
N ARG A 171 -3.75 30.44 -20.89
CA ARG A 171 -3.44 31.78 -21.43
C ARG A 171 -3.38 31.75 -22.96
N TYR A 172 -2.77 30.72 -23.53
CA TYR A 172 -2.73 30.53 -24.97
C TYR A 172 -4.16 30.44 -25.54
N TYR A 173 -5.02 29.60 -24.97
CA TYR A 173 -6.40 29.46 -25.47
C TYR A 173 -7.20 30.76 -25.36
N GLN A 174 -7.02 31.52 -24.29
CA GLN A 174 -7.65 32.83 -24.14
C GLN A 174 -7.21 33.79 -25.25
N TYR A 175 -5.90 34.01 -25.41
CA TYR A 175 -5.38 34.89 -26.47
C TYR A 175 -5.76 34.43 -27.87
N PHE A 176 -5.85 33.12 -28.10
CA PHE A 176 -6.26 32.56 -29.38
C PHE A 176 -7.70 32.91 -29.70
N LEU A 177 -8.62 32.77 -28.73
CA LEU A 177 -10.03 33.15 -28.90
C LEU A 177 -10.22 34.67 -29.06
N ASP A 178 -9.33 35.46 -28.45
CA ASP A 178 -9.28 36.92 -28.59
C ASP A 178 -8.57 37.35 -29.90
N GLN A 179 -8.14 36.39 -30.74
CA GLN A 179 -7.40 36.60 -32.00
C GLN A 179 -6.07 37.36 -31.83
N ASN A 180 -5.50 37.33 -30.63
CA ASN A 180 -4.19 37.90 -30.34
C ASN A 180 -3.08 36.85 -30.54
N TYR A 181 -2.77 36.56 -31.81
CA TYR A 181 -1.83 35.51 -32.17
C TYR A 181 -0.38 35.82 -31.81
N GLU A 182 0.01 37.10 -31.76
CA GLU A 182 1.33 37.51 -31.24
C GLU A 182 1.50 37.15 -29.76
N ALA A 183 0.47 37.40 -28.93
CA ALA A 183 0.49 36.97 -27.53
C ALA A 183 0.50 35.44 -27.40
N CYS A 184 -0.17 34.71 -28.30
CA CYS A 184 -0.08 33.25 -28.36
C CYS A 184 1.36 32.78 -28.60
N LYS A 185 2.05 33.37 -29.59
CA LYS A 185 3.46 33.09 -29.88
C LYS A 185 4.37 33.43 -28.69
N ALA A 186 4.14 34.55 -28.02
CA ALA A 186 4.87 34.92 -26.82
C ALA A 186 4.72 33.89 -25.69
N VAL A 187 3.49 33.40 -25.44
CA VAL A 187 3.25 32.33 -24.46
C VAL A 187 4.01 31.05 -24.82
N CYS A 188 4.06 30.66 -26.10
CA CYS A 188 4.85 29.51 -26.52
C CYS A 188 6.35 29.71 -26.24
N ARG A 189 6.90 30.91 -26.49
CA ARG A 189 8.31 31.23 -26.21
C ARG A 189 8.62 31.22 -24.71
N GLU A 190 7.73 31.78 -23.87
CA GLU A 190 7.85 31.73 -22.41
C GLU A 190 7.93 30.27 -21.91
N ARG A 191 7.06 29.41 -22.45
CA ARG A 191 7.01 27.98 -22.09
C ARG A 191 8.23 27.20 -22.56
N ASP A 192 8.79 27.54 -23.71
CA ASP A 192 10.05 26.98 -24.19
C ASP A 192 11.23 27.40 -23.32
N ALA A 193 11.27 28.66 -22.87
CA ALA A 193 12.31 29.16 -21.97
C ALA A 193 12.25 28.48 -20.58
N ALA A 194 11.05 28.16 -20.09
CA ALA A 194 10.83 27.41 -18.86
C ALA A 194 10.95 25.88 -19.03
N HIS A 195 11.23 25.39 -20.24
CA HIS A 195 11.22 23.97 -20.55
C HIS A 195 12.38 23.23 -19.89
N ASN A 196 12.08 22.19 -19.10
CA ASN A 196 13.08 21.27 -18.58
C ASN A 196 13.11 19.96 -19.41
N PRO A 197 14.12 19.74 -20.27
CA PRO A 197 14.18 18.57 -21.14
C PRO A 197 14.36 17.24 -20.39
N LYS A 198 14.78 17.28 -19.12
CA LYS A 198 14.92 16.08 -18.26
C LYS A 198 13.62 15.73 -17.52
N ALA A 199 12.60 16.60 -17.56
CA ALA A 199 11.34 16.34 -16.88
C ALA A 199 10.56 15.20 -17.55
N TRP A 200 9.84 14.42 -16.75
CA TRP A 200 9.00 13.35 -17.28
C TRP A 200 7.89 13.94 -18.17
N GLY A 201 7.86 13.50 -19.43
CA GLY A 201 6.92 14.00 -20.44
C GLY A 201 7.34 15.29 -21.13
N ALA A 202 8.60 15.73 -20.96
CA ALA A 202 9.15 16.91 -21.61
C ALA A 202 8.96 16.91 -23.14
N LYS A 203 9.28 15.81 -23.83
CA LYS A 203 9.12 15.74 -25.31
C LYS A 203 7.69 15.98 -25.78
N ILE A 204 6.70 15.46 -25.04
CA ILE A 204 5.28 15.70 -25.35
C ILE A 204 4.91 17.15 -25.11
N GLN A 205 5.39 17.75 -24.02
CA GLN A 205 5.14 19.17 -23.74
C GLN A 205 5.73 20.06 -24.82
N LYS A 206 6.96 19.77 -25.25
CA LYS A 206 7.63 20.49 -26.35
C LYS A 206 6.90 20.31 -27.67
N LEU A 207 6.58 19.07 -28.05
CA LEU A 207 5.78 18.75 -29.23
C LEU A 207 4.45 19.50 -29.27
N GLN A 208 3.73 19.55 -28.13
CA GLN A 208 2.48 20.29 -28.05
C GLN A 208 2.71 21.80 -28.21
N ASN A 209 3.77 22.34 -27.62
CA ASN A 209 4.09 23.76 -27.70
C ASN A 209 4.47 24.17 -29.13
N ASP A 210 5.25 23.35 -29.82
CA ASP A 210 5.64 23.54 -31.23
C ASP A 210 4.40 23.55 -32.14
N PHE A 211 3.48 22.61 -31.92
CA PHE A 211 2.21 22.59 -32.64
C PHE A 211 1.37 23.86 -32.39
N LEU A 212 1.22 24.28 -31.13
CA LEU A 212 0.48 25.51 -30.80
C LEU A 212 1.14 26.77 -31.39
N TYR A 213 2.47 26.83 -31.41
CA TYR A 213 3.20 27.91 -32.07
C TYR A 213 2.92 27.93 -33.58
N ALA A 214 3.00 26.78 -34.25
CA ALA A 214 2.72 26.66 -35.68
C ALA A 214 1.29 27.10 -36.04
N VAL A 215 0.29 26.71 -35.24
CA VAL A 215 -1.10 27.15 -35.41
C VAL A 215 -1.23 28.67 -35.23
N ALA A 216 -0.55 29.28 -34.25
CA ALA A 216 -0.57 30.73 -34.07
C ALA A 216 0.07 31.47 -35.26
N CYS A 217 1.19 30.98 -35.79
CA CYS A 217 1.79 31.53 -37.01
C CYS A 217 0.83 31.44 -38.21
N TYR A 218 0.17 30.29 -38.38
CA TYR A 218 -0.78 30.08 -39.47
C TYR A 218 -1.95 31.07 -39.41
N GLU A 219 -2.60 31.21 -38.25
CA GLU A 219 -3.72 32.13 -38.07
C GLU A 219 -3.28 33.61 -38.17
N ASN A 220 -2.02 33.91 -37.85
CA ASN A 220 -1.40 35.22 -38.07
C ASN A 220 -0.96 35.47 -39.53
N ARG A 221 -1.25 34.54 -40.45
CA ARG A 221 -0.87 34.59 -41.88
C ARG A 221 0.64 34.55 -42.15
N GLU A 222 1.43 34.04 -41.20
CA GLU A 222 2.86 33.76 -41.37
C GLU A 222 3.05 32.36 -41.96
N THR A 223 2.61 32.16 -43.20
CA THR A 223 2.46 30.83 -43.82
C THR A 223 3.78 30.06 -43.93
N ASP A 224 4.89 30.73 -44.26
CA ASP A 224 6.19 30.07 -44.40
C ASP A 224 6.71 29.55 -43.06
N ALA A 225 6.66 30.40 -42.02
CA ALA A 225 7.06 30.03 -40.67
C ALA A 225 6.14 28.95 -40.06
N ALA A 226 4.84 29.02 -40.36
CA ALA A 226 3.87 28.01 -39.96
C ALA A 226 4.18 26.66 -40.62
N LYS A 227 4.43 26.64 -41.93
CA LYS A 227 4.75 25.44 -42.70
C LYS A 227 6.01 24.77 -42.17
N GLU A 228 7.10 25.53 -42.01
CA GLU A 228 8.35 25.02 -41.45
C GLU A 228 8.14 24.38 -40.07
N SER A 229 7.37 25.05 -39.21
CA SER A 229 7.05 24.54 -37.87
C SER A 229 6.19 23.27 -37.92
N PHE A 230 5.21 23.17 -38.82
CA PHE A 230 4.40 21.97 -38.99
C PHE A 230 5.20 20.79 -39.55
N GLU A 231 6.08 21.01 -40.53
CA GLU A 231 6.98 20.00 -41.08
C GLU A 231 7.96 19.47 -40.01
N HIS A 232 8.45 20.35 -39.13
CA HIS A 232 9.21 19.94 -37.95
C HIS A 232 8.39 19.03 -37.03
N VAL A 233 7.13 19.37 -36.72
CA VAL A 233 6.25 18.51 -35.90
C VAL A 233 6.04 17.14 -36.55
N ILE A 234 5.83 17.09 -37.87
CA ILE A 234 5.62 15.84 -38.62
C ILE A 234 6.86 14.95 -38.57
N SER A 235 8.04 15.52 -38.83
CA SER A 235 9.30 14.78 -38.84
C SER A 235 9.72 14.32 -37.44
N TYR A 236 9.48 15.14 -36.41
CA TYR A 236 9.84 14.83 -35.03
C TYR A 236 8.95 13.74 -34.40
N ALA A 237 7.65 13.73 -34.72
CA ALA A 237 6.68 12.85 -34.06
C ALA A 237 5.64 12.22 -35.01
N PRO A 238 6.06 11.48 -36.05
CA PRO A 238 5.20 11.02 -37.14
C PRO A 238 4.09 10.04 -36.71
N ARG A 239 4.18 9.48 -35.50
CA ARG A 239 3.20 8.52 -34.94
C ARG A 239 2.29 9.12 -33.87
N MET A 240 2.18 10.45 -33.85
CA MET A 240 1.30 11.19 -32.96
C MET A 240 0.19 11.88 -33.76
N ASN A 241 -1.00 12.04 -33.18
CA ASN A 241 -2.13 12.70 -33.85
C ASN A 241 -1.81 14.12 -34.32
N VAL A 242 -1.02 14.88 -33.55
CA VAL A 242 -0.59 16.22 -33.93
C VAL A 242 0.18 16.26 -35.25
N ALA A 243 0.94 15.22 -35.60
CA ALA A 243 1.58 15.13 -36.91
C ALA A 243 0.55 14.99 -38.04
N SER A 244 -0.51 14.21 -37.82
CA SER A 244 -1.61 14.09 -38.79
C SER A 244 -2.39 15.40 -38.98
N ILE A 245 -2.55 16.18 -37.90
CA ILE A 245 -3.17 17.51 -37.97
C ILE A 245 -2.24 18.49 -38.69
N SER A 246 -0.96 18.51 -38.33
CA SER A 246 0.06 19.33 -38.99
C SER A 246 0.12 19.07 -40.49
N GLN A 247 0.02 17.81 -40.91
CA GLN A 247 -0.01 17.44 -42.33
C GLN A 247 -1.17 18.12 -43.08
N LYS A 248 -2.36 18.17 -42.46
CA LYS A 248 -3.51 18.87 -43.03
C LYS A 248 -3.28 20.38 -43.17
N TYR A 249 -2.55 20.98 -42.24
CA TYR A 249 -2.17 22.40 -42.34
C TYR A 249 -1.15 22.64 -43.47
N VAL A 250 -0.13 21.78 -43.59
CA VAL A 250 0.85 21.87 -44.70
C VAL A 250 0.15 21.78 -46.05
N GLU A 251 -0.73 20.79 -46.23
CA GLU A 251 -1.53 20.64 -47.45
C GLU A 251 -2.44 21.83 -47.73
N ALA A 252 -2.96 22.47 -46.68
CA ALA A 252 -3.80 23.66 -46.80
C ALA A 252 -3.00 24.88 -47.28
N ILE A 253 -1.79 25.06 -46.74
CA ILE A 253 -0.85 26.10 -47.16
C ILE A 253 -0.48 25.90 -48.63
N ASP A 254 -0.08 24.68 -49.01
CA ASP A 254 0.35 24.37 -50.38
C ASP A 254 -0.76 24.57 -51.42
N GLN A 255 -2.01 24.32 -51.03
CA GLN A 255 -3.17 24.45 -51.90
C GLN A 255 -3.90 25.79 -51.75
N ASN A 256 -3.36 26.71 -50.94
CA ASN A 256 -3.97 28.01 -50.62
C ASN A 256 -5.46 27.90 -50.22
N ARG A 257 -5.77 26.96 -49.31
CA ARG A 257 -7.11 26.67 -48.81
C ARG A 257 -7.13 26.60 -47.28
N SER A 258 -8.33 26.49 -46.71
CA SER A 258 -8.47 26.19 -45.28
C SER A 258 -8.13 24.72 -44.98
N PRO A 259 -7.57 24.41 -43.79
CA PRO A 259 -7.24 23.05 -43.43
C PRO A 259 -8.50 22.21 -43.27
N LEU A 260 -8.50 21.02 -43.88
CA LEU A 260 -9.61 20.06 -43.79
C LEU A 260 -9.55 19.29 -42.47
N LEU A 261 -9.83 19.99 -41.37
CA LEU A 261 -9.95 19.39 -40.05
C LEU A 261 -11.32 18.73 -39.89
N SER A 262 -11.45 17.86 -38.89
CA SER A 262 -12.72 17.17 -38.63
C SER A 262 -13.69 18.13 -37.96
N ASP A 263 -14.73 18.56 -38.67
CA ASP A 263 -15.86 19.32 -38.12
C ASP A 263 -16.88 18.42 -37.38
N THR A 264 -16.50 17.18 -37.07
CA THR A 264 -17.38 16.24 -36.37
C THR A 264 -17.70 16.77 -34.98
N GLU A 265 -18.98 17.08 -34.74
CA GLU A 265 -19.45 17.39 -33.41
C GLU A 265 -19.27 16.16 -32.50
N VAL A 266 -18.40 16.30 -31.50
CA VAL A 266 -18.18 15.25 -30.49
C VAL A 266 -19.02 15.58 -29.25
N LEU A 267 -20.02 14.74 -29.01
CA LEU A 267 -20.90 14.82 -27.84
C LEU A 267 -20.64 13.64 -26.88
N PRO A 268 -20.80 13.83 -25.56
CA PRO A 268 -20.63 12.75 -24.60
C PRO A 268 -21.70 11.68 -24.83
N ASP A 269 -21.26 10.44 -25.02
CA ASP A 269 -22.11 9.26 -25.08
C ASP A 269 -22.32 8.70 -23.67
N ASP A 270 -23.56 8.82 -23.18
CA ASP A 270 -23.95 8.34 -21.84
C ASP A 270 -23.95 6.80 -21.74
N SER A 271 -23.97 6.09 -22.87
CA SER A 271 -23.88 4.63 -22.93
C SER A 271 -22.44 4.10 -22.93
N TYR A 272 -21.44 4.99 -23.00
CA TYR A 272 -20.04 4.61 -23.11
C TYR A 272 -19.55 3.81 -21.90
N GLN A 273 -19.04 2.61 -22.18
CA GLN A 273 -18.39 1.76 -21.18
C GLN A 273 -16.87 1.87 -21.28
N MET A 274 -16.25 2.36 -20.20
CA MET A 274 -14.80 2.52 -20.09
C MET A 274 -14.02 1.21 -20.21
N HIS A 275 -14.67 0.10 -19.88
CA HIS A 275 -14.11 -1.25 -19.92
C HIS A 275 -15.10 -2.15 -20.65
N ASP A 276 -14.58 -3.05 -21.47
CA ASP A 276 -15.40 -4.13 -22.01
C ASP A 276 -15.96 -5.02 -20.88
N ALA A 277 -17.01 -5.78 -21.18
CA ALA A 277 -17.68 -6.64 -20.20
C ALA A 277 -16.71 -7.60 -19.50
N ARG A 278 -15.70 -8.09 -20.23
CA ARG A 278 -14.68 -9.00 -19.71
C ARG A 278 -13.78 -8.31 -18.67
N THR A 279 -13.29 -7.11 -18.96
CA THR A 279 -12.44 -6.32 -18.06
C THR A 279 -13.24 -5.83 -16.87
N ALA A 280 -14.50 -5.42 -17.07
CA ALA A 280 -15.41 -5.05 -16.00
C ALA A 280 -15.65 -6.23 -15.03
N ALA A 281 -15.87 -7.44 -15.56
CA ALA A 281 -15.99 -8.65 -14.74
C ALA A 281 -14.70 -8.96 -13.97
N LYS A 282 -13.53 -8.80 -14.61
CA LYS A 282 -12.22 -8.99 -13.97
C LYS A 282 -12.03 -8.01 -12.80
N ILE A 283 -12.34 -6.72 -13.00
CA ILE A 283 -12.28 -5.69 -11.96
C ILE A 283 -13.24 -6.02 -10.79
N ARG A 284 -14.47 -6.43 -11.10
CA ARG A 284 -15.45 -6.84 -10.08
C ARG A 284 -14.95 -8.03 -9.26
N ARG A 285 -14.41 -9.07 -9.91
CA ARG A 285 -13.82 -10.24 -9.23
C ARG A 285 -12.67 -9.83 -8.30
N TYR A 286 -11.73 -9.00 -8.76
CA TYR A 286 -10.68 -8.48 -7.87
C TYR A 286 -11.23 -7.69 -6.69
N GLY A 287 -12.29 -6.89 -6.90
CA GLY A 287 -12.96 -6.17 -5.81
C GLY A 287 -13.56 -7.11 -4.77
N ILE A 288 -14.16 -8.22 -5.19
CA ILE A 288 -14.71 -9.25 -4.30
C ILE A 288 -13.59 -9.98 -3.56
N ILE A 289 -12.58 -10.48 -4.28
CA ILE A 289 -11.42 -11.17 -3.70
C ILE A 289 -10.76 -10.29 -2.63
N LYS A 290 -10.54 -9.01 -2.93
CA LYS A 290 -9.98 -8.05 -1.97
C LYS A 290 -10.82 -7.96 -0.68
N ARG A 291 -12.14 -7.91 -0.78
CA ARG A 291 -13.03 -7.86 0.40
C ARG A 291 -12.97 -9.15 1.20
N ILE A 292 -13.00 -10.30 0.53
CA ILE A 292 -12.88 -11.62 1.17
C ILE A 292 -11.56 -11.72 1.94
N VAL A 293 -10.44 -11.34 1.33
CA VAL A 293 -9.12 -11.34 1.99
C VAL A 293 -9.11 -10.44 3.23
N ILE A 294 -9.72 -9.25 3.17
CA ILE A 294 -9.84 -8.36 4.33
C ILE A 294 -10.67 -9.02 5.44
N ILE A 295 -11.79 -9.65 5.11
CA ILE A 295 -12.67 -10.30 6.11
C ILE A 295 -11.94 -11.46 6.78
N ILE A 296 -11.31 -12.35 6.01
CA ILE A 296 -10.54 -13.49 6.53
C ILE A 296 -9.49 -13.01 7.53
N VAL A 297 -8.80 -11.91 7.23
CA VAL A 297 -7.77 -11.37 8.11
C VAL A 297 -8.36 -10.83 9.41
N VAL A 298 -9.44 -10.04 9.33
CA VAL A 298 -10.07 -9.49 10.55
C VAL A 298 -10.51 -10.63 11.47
N VAL A 299 -11.05 -11.71 10.89
CA VAL A 299 -11.42 -12.92 11.62
C VAL A 299 -10.20 -13.60 12.24
N LEU A 300 -9.10 -13.77 11.49
CA LEU A 300 -7.87 -14.38 12.01
C LEU A 300 -7.24 -13.57 13.15
N ILE A 301 -7.21 -12.23 13.05
CA ILE A 301 -6.72 -11.35 14.12
C ILE A 301 -7.61 -11.47 15.36
N ALA A 302 -8.93 -11.48 15.18
CA ALA A 302 -9.88 -11.64 16.28
C ALA A 302 -9.72 -13.01 16.97
N LEU A 303 -9.52 -14.08 16.19
CA LEU A 303 -9.24 -15.43 16.70
C LEU A 303 -7.96 -15.48 17.51
N THR A 304 -6.85 -14.91 17.02
CA THR A 304 -5.60 -14.92 17.81
C THR A 304 -5.70 -14.09 19.07
N TYR A 305 -6.40 -12.95 19.02
CA TYR A 305 -6.66 -12.16 20.22
C TYR A 305 -7.51 -12.94 21.23
N TYR A 306 -8.52 -13.68 20.75
CA TYR A 306 -9.37 -14.50 21.60
C TYR A 306 -8.60 -15.65 22.26
N ILE A 307 -7.71 -16.31 21.52
CA ILE A 307 -6.87 -17.40 22.06
C ILE A 307 -5.89 -16.86 23.11
N ASP A 308 -5.14 -15.79 22.81
CA ASP A 308 -4.21 -15.16 23.76
C ASP A 308 -4.92 -14.65 25.02
N LYS A 309 -6.12 -14.07 24.86
CA LYS A 309 -6.94 -13.66 26.00
C LYS A 309 -7.39 -14.86 26.83
N ARG A 310 -7.84 -15.94 26.17
CA ARG A 310 -8.31 -17.14 26.86
C ARG A 310 -7.17 -17.81 27.65
N GLU A 311 -5.98 -17.94 27.08
CA GLU A 311 -4.81 -18.47 27.79
C GLU A 311 -4.47 -17.62 29.02
N LYS A 312 -4.49 -16.28 28.89
CA LYS A 312 -4.26 -15.37 30.03
C LYS A 312 -5.35 -15.44 31.11
N ASP A 313 -6.61 -15.56 30.70
CA ASP A 313 -7.73 -15.70 31.63
C ASP A 313 -7.69 -17.05 32.36
N GLU A 314 -7.26 -18.13 31.69
CA GLU A 314 -7.05 -19.46 32.29
C GLU A 314 -5.89 -19.45 33.30
N ILE A 315 -4.74 -18.86 32.96
CA ILE A 315 -3.59 -18.69 33.89
C ILE A 315 -4.01 -17.88 35.13
N ARG A 316 -4.68 -16.74 34.93
CA ARG A 316 -5.12 -15.89 36.04
C ARG A 316 -6.13 -16.61 36.94
N SER A 317 -7.01 -17.43 36.36
CA SER A 317 -7.95 -18.23 37.15
C SER A 317 -7.24 -19.30 37.98
N PHE A 318 -6.14 -19.85 37.49
CA PHE A 318 -5.33 -20.82 38.23
C PHE A 318 -4.60 -20.16 39.41
N GLU A 319 -3.91 -19.05 39.19
CA GLU A 319 -3.20 -18.28 40.23
C GLU A 319 -4.12 -17.78 41.35
N VAL A 320 -5.37 -17.39 41.04
CA VAL A 320 -6.37 -17.01 42.06
C VAL A 320 -6.75 -18.20 42.92
N LYS A 321 -7.03 -19.36 42.32
CA LYS A 321 -7.39 -20.58 43.08
C LYS A 321 -6.23 -21.06 43.95
N LEU A 322 -5.00 -20.93 43.47
CA LEU A 322 -3.78 -21.26 44.22
C LEU A 322 -3.65 -20.38 45.46
N ASN A 323 -3.83 -19.06 45.32
CA ASN A 323 -3.82 -18.11 46.44
C ASN A 323 -4.96 -18.37 47.43
N ASP A 324 -6.18 -18.63 46.94
CA ASP A 324 -7.32 -18.92 47.82
C ASP A 324 -7.08 -20.18 48.67
N ALA A 325 -6.49 -21.23 48.07
CA ALA A 325 -6.15 -22.46 48.78
C ALA A 325 -5.07 -22.25 49.86
N LEU A 326 -4.06 -21.42 49.58
CA LEU A 326 -3.03 -21.05 50.55
C LEU A 326 -3.61 -20.22 51.70
N ALA A 327 -4.46 -19.24 51.39
CA ALA A 327 -5.14 -18.41 52.39
C ALA A 327 -6.10 -19.22 53.27
N GLU A 328 -6.79 -20.22 52.73
CA GLU A 328 -7.67 -21.08 53.52
C GLU A 328 -6.90 -21.90 54.57
N LYS A 329 -5.70 -22.40 54.23
CA LYS A 329 -4.87 -23.21 55.14
C LYS A 329 -4.05 -22.37 56.12
N TYR A 330 -3.46 -21.27 55.65
CA TYR A 330 -2.45 -20.49 56.38
C TYR A 330 -2.93 -19.07 56.77
N GLY A 331 -4.18 -18.70 56.49
CA GLY A 331 -4.74 -17.39 56.83
C GLY A 331 -4.29 -16.29 55.87
N GLU A 332 -3.37 -15.43 56.29
CA GLU A 332 -2.87 -14.30 55.49
C GLU A 332 -1.66 -14.65 54.60
N ALA A 333 -1.33 -15.94 54.46
CA ALA A 333 -0.18 -16.34 53.65
C ALA A 333 -0.37 -15.97 52.17
N VAL A 334 0.71 -15.47 51.57
CA VAL A 334 0.72 -15.02 50.17
C VAL A 334 1.72 -15.86 49.39
N TRP A 335 1.26 -16.36 48.24
CA TRP A 335 2.13 -17.00 47.27
C TRP A 335 3.19 -16.02 46.74
N ILE A 336 4.46 -16.41 46.79
CA ILE A 336 5.58 -15.66 46.21
C ILE A 336 5.87 -16.17 44.81
N ASP A 337 6.08 -17.48 44.67
CA ASP A 337 6.43 -18.09 43.39
C ASP A 337 6.10 -19.60 43.36
N HIS A 338 5.90 -20.17 42.17
CA HIS A 338 5.58 -21.59 42.02
C HIS A 338 6.33 -22.28 40.88
N PHE A 339 6.57 -23.57 41.08
CA PHE A 339 7.12 -24.48 40.10
C PHE A 339 6.12 -25.61 39.83
N GLY A 340 5.77 -25.82 38.56
CA GLY A 340 4.93 -26.95 38.15
C GLY A 340 5.74 -28.25 38.13
N LEU A 341 5.28 -29.26 38.88
CA LEU A 341 5.84 -30.61 38.84
C LEU A 341 5.09 -31.44 37.77
N GLU A 342 5.82 -31.95 36.78
CA GLU A 342 5.29 -32.78 35.70
C GLU A 342 5.88 -34.20 35.73
N LYS A 343 5.05 -35.22 35.44
CA LYS A 343 5.48 -36.62 35.25
C LYS A 343 5.12 -37.07 33.83
N GLY A 344 6.06 -36.95 32.90
CA GLY A 344 5.79 -37.17 31.47
C GLY A 344 4.99 -36.01 30.89
N GLU A 345 3.86 -36.29 30.22
CA GLU A 345 2.92 -35.27 29.71
C GLU A 345 1.77 -34.95 30.69
N VAL A 346 1.88 -35.42 31.94
CA VAL A 346 0.83 -35.26 32.96
C VAL A 346 1.30 -34.31 34.05
N TYR A 347 0.54 -33.23 34.24
CA TYR A 347 0.71 -32.29 35.35
C TYR A 347 0.36 -32.97 36.68
N VAL A 348 1.23 -32.82 37.68
CA VAL A 348 1.14 -33.58 38.94
C VAL A 348 0.81 -32.69 40.13
N ALA A 349 1.51 -31.56 40.30
CA ALA A 349 1.33 -30.64 41.43
C ALA A 349 1.97 -29.26 41.16
N SER A 350 1.60 -28.24 41.93
CA SER A 350 2.36 -26.99 42.05
C SER A 350 3.16 -26.98 43.34
N LEU A 351 4.47 -26.81 43.27
CA LEU A 351 5.28 -26.44 44.42
C LEU A 351 5.29 -24.93 44.56
N CYS A 352 4.87 -24.41 45.69
CA CYS A 352 4.71 -23.00 45.96
C CYS A 352 5.63 -22.57 47.09
N LEU A 353 6.44 -21.55 46.83
CA LEU A 353 7.07 -20.77 47.88
C LEU A 353 6.03 -19.79 48.42
N ALA A 354 5.68 -19.94 49.70
CA ALA A 354 4.66 -19.15 50.38
C ALA A 354 5.30 -18.31 51.48
N LYS A 355 4.85 -17.05 51.59
CA LYS A 355 5.15 -16.19 52.73
C LYS A 355 4.09 -16.39 53.80
N ASN A 356 4.48 -16.84 54.97
CA ASN A 356 3.60 -17.01 56.11
C ASN A 356 4.09 -16.12 57.26
N GLY A 357 3.52 -14.93 57.41
CA GLY A 357 4.03 -13.93 58.35
C GLY A 357 5.44 -13.45 57.99
N ASP A 358 6.42 -13.73 58.86
CA ASP A 358 7.85 -13.42 58.68
C ASP A 358 8.69 -14.68 58.31
N GLU A 359 8.02 -15.77 57.93
CA GLU A 359 8.63 -17.06 57.56
C GLU A 359 8.36 -17.39 56.08
N LEU A 360 9.25 -18.21 55.50
CA LEU A 360 9.14 -18.74 54.15
C LEU A 360 8.87 -20.25 54.22
N ASP A 361 7.76 -20.68 53.65
CA ASP A 361 7.36 -22.08 53.62
C ASP A 361 7.37 -22.60 52.17
N LEU A 362 7.77 -23.86 51.97
CA LEU A 362 7.56 -24.57 50.72
C LEU A 362 6.37 -25.50 50.90
N VAL A 363 5.36 -25.33 50.05
CA VAL A 363 4.12 -26.09 50.10
C VAL A 363 3.81 -26.69 48.74
N GLU A 364 3.26 -27.89 48.73
CA GLU A 364 2.77 -28.56 47.53
C GLU A 364 1.26 -28.38 47.46
N VAL A 365 0.78 -27.74 46.41
CA VAL A 365 -0.65 -27.57 46.13
C VAL A 365 -1.05 -28.61 45.09
N VAL A 366 -1.90 -29.54 45.52
CA VAL A 366 -2.34 -30.69 44.73
C VAL A 366 -3.82 -30.59 44.43
N SER A 367 -4.23 -31.10 43.27
CA SER A 367 -5.65 -31.25 42.94
C SER A 367 -5.98 -32.71 42.65
N SER A 368 -6.92 -33.27 43.41
CA SER A 368 -7.34 -34.67 43.30
C SER A 368 -8.51 -34.88 42.31
N ASP A 369 -9.14 -33.80 41.84
CA ASP A 369 -10.39 -33.81 41.07
C ASP A 369 -10.36 -32.97 39.78
N ARG A 370 -9.15 -32.77 39.20
CA ARG A 370 -8.90 -31.97 37.99
C ARG A 370 -9.18 -30.47 38.17
N ASP A 371 -8.48 -29.86 39.10
CA ASP A 371 -8.43 -28.41 39.37
C ASP A 371 -9.74 -27.81 39.92
N VAL A 372 -10.57 -28.64 40.57
CA VAL A 372 -11.83 -28.21 41.20
C VAL A 372 -11.62 -27.94 42.68
N THR A 373 -10.90 -28.81 43.38
CA THR A 373 -10.43 -28.59 44.76
C THR A 373 -8.91 -28.64 44.80
N PHE A 374 -8.34 -27.77 45.63
CA PHE A 374 -6.90 -27.65 45.85
C PHE A 374 -6.62 -27.95 47.32
N ASP A 375 -5.85 -29.00 47.57
CA ASP A 375 -5.34 -29.33 48.89
C ASP A 375 -3.92 -28.79 48.99
N VAL A 376 -3.61 -28.12 50.10
CA VAL A 376 -2.26 -27.61 50.36
C VAL A 376 -1.57 -28.56 51.34
N LEU A 377 -0.44 -29.10 50.95
CA LEU A 377 0.41 -29.98 51.75
C LEU A 377 1.72 -29.27 52.06
N THR A 378 2.15 -29.33 53.31
CA THR A 378 3.36 -28.65 53.73
C THR A 378 4.56 -29.53 53.40
N VAL A 379 5.54 -28.98 52.69
CA VAL A 379 6.79 -29.69 52.36
C VAL A 379 7.85 -29.36 53.40
N VAL A 380 8.10 -28.07 53.64
CA VAL A 380 9.03 -27.54 54.65
C VAL A 380 8.49 -26.21 55.18
N GLU A 381 8.55 -26.00 56.49
CA GLU A 381 8.25 -24.73 57.16
C GLU A 381 9.54 -24.04 57.59
N ASP A 382 9.53 -22.71 57.69
CA ASP A 382 10.64 -21.87 58.18
C ASP A 382 11.97 -22.14 57.44
N ILE A 383 11.95 -21.92 56.12
CA ILE A 383 13.11 -22.12 55.25
C ILE A 383 14.17 -21.06 55.53
N GLU A 384 15.37 -21.52 55.88
CA GLU A 384 16.54 -20.70 56.07
C GLU A 384 17.16 -20.29 54.71
N ILE A 385 17.48 -18.99 54.60
CA ILE A 385 18.14 -18.45 53.40
C ILE A 385 19.63 -18.84 53.39
N ASN A 386 20.09 -19.30 52.23
CA ASN A 386 21.41 -19.88 51.92
C ASN A 386 21.66 -21.25 52.58
N SER A 387 20.58 -22.00 52.85
CA SER A 387 20.62 -23.39 53.28
C SER A 387 20.07 -24.28 52.15
N TYR A 388 20.76 -25.39 51.87
CA TYR A 388 20.31 -26.37 50.89
C TYR A 388 19.36 -27.39 51.53
N TYR A 389 18.21 -27.61 50.89
CA TYR A 389 17.20 -28.57 51.31
C TYR A 389 17.09 -29.69 50.29
N CYS A 390 17.08 -30.94 50.76
CA CYS A 390 16.68 -32.10 49.97
C CYS A 390 15.59 -32.84 50.74
N THR A 391 14.36 -32.79 50.23
CA THR A 391 13.16 -33.24 50.96
C THR A 391 12.29 -34.13 50.10
N GLU A 392 11.54 -35.02 50.75
CA GLU A 392 10.56 -35.90 50.12
C GLU A 392 9.23 -35.16 49.95
N GLY A 393 8.61 -35.28 48.77
CA GLY A 393 7.31 -34.71 48.49
C GLY A 393 6.18 -35.38 49.26
N PRO A 394 5.21 -34.62 49.82
CA PRO A 394 4.14 -35.19 50.66
C PRO A 394 3.07 -35.97 49.87
N PHE A 395 2.82 -35.67 48.59
CA PHE A 395 1.77 -36.34 47.81
C PHE A 395 2.28 -37.44 46.87
N ASN A 396 3.51 -37.32 46.38
CA ASN A 396 4.13 -38.22 45.41
C ASN A 396 5.52 -38.62 45.90
N ASP A 397 5.91 -39.88 45.65
CA ASP A 397 7.24 -40.40 45.99
C ASP A 397 8.31 -39.73 45.09
N TYR A 398 8.66 -38.48 45.37
CA TYR A 398 9.77 -37.78 44.75
C TYR A 398 10.63 -37.08 45.80
N TYR A 399 11.90 -36.90 45.47
CA TYR A 399 12.81 -36.03 46.20
C TYR A 399 13.05 -34.76 45.40
N ILE A 400 13.05 -33.61 46.09
CA ILE A 400 13.40 -32.31 45.51
C ILE A 400 14.55 -31.67 46.28
N GLY A 401 15.55 -31.21 45.53
CA GLY A 401 16.69 -30.45 46.02
C GLY A 401 16.59 -28.99 45.60
N TYR A 402 16.63 -28.08 46.57
CA TYR A 402 16.44 -26.64 46.33
C TYR A 402 17.16 -25.78 47.37
N GLU A 403 17.36 -24.51 47.03
CA GLU A 403 17.91 -23.49 47.93
C GLU A 403 17.31 -22.11 47.61
N ILE A 404 17.18 -21.28 48.64
CA ILE A 404 16.90 -19.85 48.52
C ILE A 404 18.20 -19.10 48.79
N SER A 405 18.80 -18.50 47.77
CA SER A 405 20.10 -17.82 47.88
C SER A 405 19.96 -16.31 47.84
N SER A 406 20.85 -15.63 48.57
CA SER A 406 21.05 -14.17 48.51
C SER A 406 21.93 -13.73 47.33
N LYS A 407 22.35 -14.67 46.48
CA LYS A 407 23.12 -14.45 45.25
C LYS A 407 22.60 -15.37 44.15
N GLU A 408 22.58 -14.85 42.92
CA GLU A 408 22.26 -15.66 41.75
C GLU A 408 23.18 -16.91 41.68
N PRO A 409 22.63 -18.12 41.56
CA PRO A 409 23.40 -19.35 41.52
C PRO A 409 24.29 -19.41 40.28
N ALA A 410 25.53 -19.86 40.44
CA ALA A 410 26.50 -19.99 39.34
C ALA A 410 26.40 -21.33 38.58
N ALA A 411 25.60 -22.28 39.08
CA ALA A 411 25.56 -23.66 38.58
C ALA A 411 24.46 -23.84 37.52
N GLU A 412 24.83 -24.40 36.36
CA GLU A 412 23.92 -25.00 35.38
C GLU A 412 24.29 -26.49 35.22
N PRO A 413 23.33 -27.42 35.09
CA PRO A 413 21.91 -27.19 34.82
C PRO A 413 21.03 -27.12 36.09
N LEU A 414 20.11 -26.16 36.14
CA LEU A 414 19.03 -26.07 37.12
C LEU A 414 17.71 -26.52 36.47
N TYR A 415 16.81 -27.12 37.25
CA TYR A 415 15.44 -27.43 36.81
C TYR A 415 14.53 -26.19 36.87
N TYR A 416 14.79 -25.29 37.81
CA TYR A 416 14.04 -24.05 37.98
C TYR A 416 14.93 -22.96 38.59
N LEU A 417 14.71 -21.71 38.17
CA LEU A 417 15.34 -20.52 38.75
C LEU A 417 14.35 -19.37 38.68
N SER A 418 14.15 -18.68 39.81
CA SER A 418 13.31 -17.51 39.89
C SER A 418 13.84 -16.48 40.88
N GLU A 419 13.62 -15.21 40.56
CA GLU A 419 13.99 -14.05 41.36
C GLU A 419 12.75 -13.52 42.07
N PHE A 420 12.85 -13.26 43.37
CA PHE A 420 11.73 -12.73 44.16
C PHE A 420 12.19 -11.77 45.26
N ASP A 421 11.29 -10.87 45.67
CA ASP A 421 11.54 -9.92 46.75
C ASP A 421 10.93 -10.41 48.07
N TYR A 422 11.74 -10.40 49.12
CA TYR A 422 11.34 -10.75 50.47
C TYR A 422 11.98 -9.80 51.49
N ASN A 423 11.20 -9.23 52.41
CA ASN A 423 11.67 -8.30 53.45
C ASN A 423 12.59 -7.17 52.92
N ASN A 424 12.23 -6.59 51.77
CA ASN A 424 12.96 -5.53 51.05
C ASN A 424 14.33 -5.92 50.47
N ASN A 425 14.64 -7.21 50.36
CA ASN A 425 15.81 -7.73 49.65
C ASN A 425 15.37 -8.68 48.54
N THR A 426 16.20 -8.80 47.52
CA THR A 426 15.99 -9.71 46.39
C THR A 426 16.75 -11.01 46.62
N TYR A 427 16.08 -12.14 46.40
CA TYR A 427 16.61 -13.50 46.57
C TYR A 427 16.33 -14.35 45.32
N TRP A 428 17.05 -15.46 45.20
CA TRP A 428 16.90 -16.44 44.13
C TRP A 428 16.46 -17.77 44.69
N PHE A 429 15.32 -18.27 44.24
CA PHE A 429 14.88 -19.64 44.51
C PHE A 429 15.26 -20.51 43.32
N TYR A 430 15.98 -21.61 43.57
CA TYR A 430 16.33 -22.56 42.52
C TYR A 430 16.15 -24.00 42.96
N ILE A 431 15.82 -24.84 41.97
CA ILE A 431 15.69 -26.29 42.10
C ILE A 431 16.77 -26.91 41.22
N ASP A 432 17.70 -27.65 41.82
CA ASP A 432 18.83 -28.28 41.12
C ASP A 432 18.73 -29.80 41.04
N TYR A 433 17.79 -30.40 41.77
CA TYR A 433 17.60 -31.83 41.81
C TYR A 433 16.12 -32.21 41.94
N ILE A 434 15.69 -33.16 41.11
CA ILE A 434 14.38 -33.80 41.17
C ILE A 434 14.60 -35.29 40.86
N GLU A 435 14.20 -36.17 41.78
CA GLU A 435 14.16 -37.61 41.55
C GLU A 435 12.75 -38.14 41.81
N ILE A 436 12.09 -38.66 40.77
CA ILE A 436 10.75 -39.28 40.89
C ILE A 436 10.94 -40.78 41.08
N ILE A 437 10.50 -41.31 42.21
CA ILE A 437 10.53 -42.74 42.51
C ILE A 437 9.29 -43.42 41.90
N PRO A 438 9.46 -44.40 41.01
CA PRO A 438 8.33 -45.17 40.52
C PRO A 438 7.81 -46.10 41.63
N LYS A 439 6.53 -45.95 42.02
CA LYS A 439 5.81 -46.98 42.78
C LYS A 439 5.74 -48.26 41.94
N ASN A 440 6.18 -49.38 42.50
CA ASN A 440 5.92 -50.73 41.96
C ASN A 440 4.45 -51.12 42.13
#